data_AF-A0A3G9DX42-F1
#
_entry.id   AF-A0A3G9DX42-F1
#
_cell.length_a   1.000
_cell.length_b   1.000
_cell.length_c   1.000
_cell.angle_alpha   90.00
_cell.angle_beta   90.00
_cell.angle_gamma   90.00
#
_symmetry.space_group_name_H-M   'P 1'
#
loop_
_entity.id
_entity.type
_entity.pdbx_description
1 polymer ?
#
loop_
_entity_poly.entity_id
_entity_poly.type
_entity_poly.pdbx_seq_one_letter_code
_entity_poly.pdbx_strand_id
1 'polypeptide(L)'
;MKKVFLLTFINLFVGFLQSQNATKLVVLDTRNVNSIPSYYQLGTLFEFKLTSSLNAPGTSMYGGLITVAPWKDPSGNKNHQLFLNDNGLFYRTGIHGQTTWEPWQKILIQNSSGQVGINTSNTRGYTLAVNGNILAKEIKIETGWADFVFDKDYQLPTLAEVERHIREKGHLQGIPSEIEVKENGVNLGEMNIKLLQKVEELTLYLIGLDREYKTLKQEIEILKNKVTD
;
A
#
# COMPACT_ATOMS: atom_id res chain seq x y z
N MET A 1 -86.80 10.18 0.51
CA MET A 1 -85.81 9.09 0.61
C MET A 1 -84.43 9.72 0.79
N LYS A 2 -83.77 9.45 1.94
CA LYS A 2 -82.55 10.15 2.39
C LYS A 2 -81.33 9.70 1.59
N LYS A 3 -80.58 10.65 1.03
CA LYS A 3 -79.24 10.44 0.45
C LYS A 3 -78.24 10.34 1.61
N VAL A 4 -77.54 9.22 1.73
CA VAL A 4 -76.39 9.09 2.63
C VAL A 4 -75.12 9.20 1.79
N PHE A 5 -74.43 10.33 1.93
CA PHE A 5 -73.07 10.52 1.43
C PHE A 5 -72.12 9.87 2.43
N LEU A 6 -71.33 8.89 1.98
CA LEU A 6 -70.22 8.33 2.75
C LEU A 6 -68.96 9.14 2.42
N LEU A 7 -68.55 10.03 3.32
CA LEU A 7 -67.27 10.73 3.22
C LEU A 7 -66.13 9.76 3.57
N THR A 8 -65.26 9.50 2.60
CA THR A 8 -63.96 8.84 2.79
C THR A 8 -62.99 9.79 3.50
N PHE A 9 -62.59 9.46 4.72
CA PHE A 9 -61.52 10.16 5.45
C PHE A 9 -60.16 9.72 4.88
N ILE A 10 -59.53 10.58 4.08
CA ILE A 10 -58.12 10.43 3.68
C ILE A 10 -57.27 10.91 4.87
N ASN A 11 -56.71 9.97 5.64
CA ASN A 11 -55.65 10.28 6.60
C ASN A 11 -54.34 10.48 5.84
N LEU A 12 -54.05 11.73 5.49
CA LEU A 12 -52.72 12.15 5.03
C LEU A 12 -51.79 12.17 6.26
N PHE A 13 -51.00 11.11 6.41
CA PHE A 13 -49.93 11.03 7.39
C PHE A 13 -48.81 12.00 6.96
N VAL A 14 -48.82 13.22 7.49
CA VAL A 14 -47.74 14.17 7.28
C VAL A 14 -46.53 13.70 8.10
N GLY A 15 -45.55 13.09 7.44
CA GLY A 15 -44.28 12.77 8.06
C GLY A 15 -43.58 14.05 8.49
N PHE A 16 -43.45 14.29 9.79
CA PHE A 16 -42.61 15.37 10.30
C PHE A 16 -41.15 15.06 9.98
N LEU A 17 -40.57 15.78 9.01
CA LEU A 17 -39.12 15.87 8.87
C LEU A 17 -38.61 16.78 10.00
N GLN A 18 -38.05 16.19 11.04
CA GLN A 18 -37.30 16.97 12.04
C GLN A 18 -35.90 17.25 11.50
N SER A 19 -35.59 18.53 11.31
CA SER A 19 -34.22 19.00 11.10
C SER A 19 -33.65 19.41 12.46
N GLN A 20 -32.48 18.86 12.82
CA GLN A 20 -31.77 19.25 14.03
C GLN A 20 -30.68 20.26 13.64
N ASN A 21 -30.88 21.53 14.01
CA ASN A 21 -29.82 22.54 13.91
C ASN A 21 -28.93 22.43 15.16
N ALA A 22 -27.73 21.89 15.00
CA ALA A 22 -26.71 21.85 16.05
C ALA A 22 -25.51 22.72 15.65
N THR A 23 -25.04 23.56 16.57
CA THR A 23 -23.85 24.41 16.36
C THR A 23 -22.53 23.65 16.56
N LYS A 24 -22.58 22.47 17.17
CA LYS A 24 -21.45 21.57 17.37
C LYS A 24 -21.90 20.11 17.47
N LEU A 25 -20.98 19.20 17.17
CA LEU A 25 -21.13 17.78 17.53
C LEU A 25 -20.72 17.59 19.00
N VAL A 26 -21.43 16.70 19.70
CA VAL A 26 -21.17 16.39 21.11
C VAL A 26 -20.50 15.04 21.21
N VAL A 27 -19.43 14.96 22.00
CA VAL A 27 -18.76 13.71 22.36
C VAL A 27 -19.23 13.29 23.75
N LEU A 28 -19.84 12.12 23.86
CA LEU A 28 -20.32 11.59 25.13
C LEU A 28 -19.18 10.89 25.89
N ASP A 29 -19.07 11.13 27.19
CA ASP A 29 -18.16 10.35 28.03
C ASP A 29 -18.84 9.04 28.44
N THR A 30 -18.53 7.97 27.72
CA THR A 30 -18.99 6.62 28.00
C THR A 30 -17.77 5.70 28.17
N ARG A 31 -16.71 6.23 28.79
CA ARG A 31 -15.35 5.69 28.68
C ARG A 31 -15.18 4.24 29.09
N ASN A 32 -16.01 3.76 30.01
CA ASN A 32 -15.96 2.42 30.59
C ASN A 32 -16.96 1.44 29.95
N VAL A 33 -17.69 1.87 28.92
CA VAL A 33 -18.81 1.09 28.33
C VAL A 33 -18.47 0.72 26.90
N ASN A 34 -18.62 -0.57 26.55
CA ASN A 34 -18.52 -1.05 25.17
C ASN A 34 -19.88 -1.63 24.75
N SER A 35 -20.78 -0.74 24.33
CA SER A 35 -22.13 -1.13 23.93
C SER A 35 -22.09 -2.06 22.71
N ILE A 36 -22.97 -3.06 22.71
CA ILE A 36 -23.12 -4.03 21.61
C ILE A 36 -23.72 -3.37 20.37
N PRO A 37 -23.63 -3.99 19.17
CA PRO A 37 -24.16 -3.41 17.94
C PRO A 37 -25.62 -2.96 18.01
N SER A 38 -26.52 -3.72 18.66
CA SER A 38 -27.95 -3.37 18.78
C SER A 38 -28.26 -2.10 19.59
N TYR A 39 -27.29 -1.58 20.34
CA TYR A 39 -27.44 -0.29 21.03
C TYR A 39 -27.54 0.88 20.03
N TYR A 40 -26.89 0.75 18.87
CA TYR A 40 -26.79 1.82 17.88
C TYR A 40 -27.74 1.56 16.72
N GLN A 41 -28.56 2.56 16.37
CA GLN A 41 -29.50 2.50 15.26
C GLN A 41 -29.77 3.92 14.73
N LEU A 42 -30.01 4.02 13.42
CA LEU A 42 -30.50 5.24 12.74
C LEU A 42 -29.73 6.53 13.12
N GLY A 43 -28.40 6.50 13.11
CA GLY A 43 -27.62 7.70 13.43
C GLY A 43 -26.12 7.53 13.52
N THR A 44 -25.47 8.60 13.94
CA THR A 44 -24.03 8.65 14.26
C THR A 44 -23.85 9.05 15.73
N LEU A 45 -22.95 8.37 16.45
CA LEU A 45 -22.62 8.66 17.84
C LEU A 45 -21.12 8.89 18.00
N PHE A 46 -20.76 9.97 18.72
CA PHE A 46 -19.39 10.29 19.07
C PHE A 46 -19.18 10.07 20.56
N GLU A 47 -18.17 9.30 20.93
CA GLU A 47 -17.92 8.89 22.31
C GLU A 47 -16.44 8.97 22.68
N PHE A 48 -16.15 9.35 23.92
CA PHE A 48 -14.83 9.22 24.52
C PHE A 48 -14.72 7.85 25.19
N LYS A 49 -13.68 7.08 24.85
CA LYS A 49 -13.51 5.67 25.25
C LYS A 49 -12.13 5.39 25.84
N LEU A 50 -12.07 4.49 26.82
CA LEU A 50 -10.85 3.76 27.14
C LEU A 50 -10.60 2.72 26.05
N THR A 51 -9.35 2.60 25.60
CA THR A 51 -8.93 1.57 24.63
C THR A 51 -9.19 0.17 25.17
N SER A 52 -8.93 -0.05 26.48
CA SER A 52 -9.15 -1.32 27.15
C SER A 52 -10.63 -1.71 27.20
N SER A 53 -11.55 -0.77 27.42
CA SER A 53 -12.99 -1.06 27.43
C SER A 53 -13.50 -1.57 26.08
N LEU A 54 -12.92 -1.08 24.98
CA LEU A 54 -13.28 -1.53 23.62
C LEU A 54 -12.56 -2.81 23.18
N ASN A 55 -11.59 -3.30 23.97
CA ASN A 55 -10.57 -4.26 23.54
C ASN A 55 -9.93 -3.83 22.20
N ALA A 56 -9.71 -2.52 22.03
CA ALA A 56 -9.13 -1.98 20.81
C ALA A 56 -7.59 -2.19 20.81
N PRO A 57 -6.97 -2.36 19.64
CA PRO A 57 -5.52 -2.54 19.56
C PRO A 57 -4.78 -1.21 19.83
N GLY A 58 -3.55 -1.30 20.29
CA GLY A 58 -2.68 -0.14 20.55
C GLY A 58 -2.36 0.07 22.03
N THR A 59 -1.50 1.04 22.30
CA THR A 59 -0.97 1.34 23.65
C THR A 59 -1.55 2.62 24.25
N SER A 60 -2.29 3.41 23.48
CA SER A 60 -2.96 4.63 23.95
C SER A 60 -4.03 4.25 24.96
N MET A 61 -4.12 4.99 26.06
CA MET A 61 -5.11 4.74 27.11
C MET A 61 -6.52 5.13 26.66
N TYR A 62 -6.63 6.17 25.84
CA TYR A 62 -7.91 6.77 25.44
C TYR A 62 -8.01 6.96 23.93
N GLY A 63 -9.23 7.19 23.45
CA GLY A 63 -9.50 7.64 22.10
C GLY A 63 -10.95 8.10 21.89
N GLY A 64 -11.20 8.65 20.70
CA GLY A 64 -12.54 8.98 20.23
C GLY A 64 -13.12 7.83 19.42
N LEU A 65 -14.33 7.40 19.74
CA LEU A 65 -15.11 6.41 18.98
C LEU A 65 -16.20 7.14 18.20
N ILE A 66 -16.26 6.86 16.91
CA ILE A 66 -17.33 7.29 16.01
C ILE A 66 -18.08 6.04 15.60
N THR A 67 -19.36 5.96 15.91
CA THR A 67 -20.24 4.87 15.46
C THR A 67 -21.21 5.39 14.43
N VAL A 68 -21.29 4.75 13.27
CA VAL A 68 -22.32 4.99 12.26
C VAL A 68 -23.22 3.76 12.20
N ALA A 69 -24.48 3.93 12.56
CA ALA A 69 -25.50 2.88 12.53
C ALA A 69 -26.57 3.27 11.50
N PRO A 70 -26.49 2.77 10.27
CA PRO A 70 -27.31 3.24 9.16
C PRO A 70 -28.79 2.88 9.32
N TRP A 71 -29.08 1.78 10.02
CA TRP A 71 -30.43 1.23 10.11
C TRP A 71 -30.73 0.68 11.50
N LYS A 72 -31.98 0.24 11.70
CA LYS A 72 -32.50 -0.30 12.97
C LYS A 72 -32.57 -1.83 13.03
N ASP A 73 -32.14 -2.49 11.96
CA ASP A 73 -32.17 -3.95 11.81
C ASP A 73 -31.09 -4.41 10.81
N PRO A 74 -30.81 -5.73 10.71
CA PRO A 74 -29.74 -6.24 9.85
C PRO A 74 -29.90 -5.99 8.35
N SER A 75 -31.08 -5.62 7.86
CA SER A 75 -31.33 -5.44 6.42
C SER A 75 -30.67 -4.19 5.84
N GLY A 76 -30.32 -3.22 6.69
CA GLY A 76 -29.69 -1.96 6.30
C GLY A 76 -28.16 -1.96 6.39
N ASN A 77 -27.53 -3.13 6.27
CA ASN A 77 -26.08 -3.37 6.46
C ASN A 77 -25.61 -3.25 7.92
N LYS A 78 -24.29 -3.39 8.12
CA LYS A 78 -23.63 -3.39 9.42
C LYS A 78 -23.55 -1.98 10.03
N ASN A 79 -23.43 -1.93 11.35
CA ASN A 79 -22.94 -0.77 12.06
C ASN A 79 -21.42 -0.71 11.90
N HIS A 80 -20.90 0.51 11.80
CA HIS A 80 -19.49 0.79 11.55
C HIS A 80 -18.92 1.60 12.70
N GLN A 81 -17.71 1.25 13.15
CA GLN A 81 -17.01 1.99 14.18
C GLN A 81 -15.62 2.39 13.73
N LEU A 82 -15.28 3.65 13.94
CA LEU A 82 -13.94 4.20 13.81
C LEU A 82 -13.45 4.61 15.19
N PHE A 83 -12.29 4.11 15.60
CA PHE A 83 -11.64 4.51 16.85
C PHE A 83 -10.33 5.21 16.52
N LEU A 84 -10.21 6.46 16.99
CA LEU A 84 -9.08 7.33 16.75
C LEU A 84 -8.32 7.55 18.05
N ASN A 85 -7.02 7.27 18.04
CA ASN A 85 -6.12 7.56 19.14
C ASN A 85 -4.70 7.84 18.65
N ASP A 86 -3.78 8.11 19.57
CA ASP A 86 -2.38 8.47 19.26
C ASP A 86 -1.60 7.37 18.49
N ASN A 87 -2.13 6.15 18.40
CA ASN A 87 -1.54 5.05 17.62
C ASN A 87 -2.20 4.85 16.25
N GLY A 88 -3.18 5.68 15.89
CA GLY A 88 -3.79 5.73 14.55
C GLY A 88 -5.29 5.50 14.50
N LEU A 89 -5.74 4.98 13.37
CA LEU A 89 -7.14 4.77 13.01
C LEU A 89 -7.48 3.28 12.97
N PHE A 90 -8.45 2.89 13.78
CA PHE A 90 -8.96 1.53 13.88
C PHE A 90 -10.40 1.48 13.41
N TYR A 91 -10.78 0.36 12.81
CA TYR A 91 -12.12 0.14 12.28
C TYR A 91 -12.65 -1.22 12.68
N ARG A 92 -13.94 -1.29 12.97
CA ARG A 92 -14.64 -2.57 13.10
C ARG A 92 -16.09 -2.43 12.67
N THR A 93 -16.73 -3.56 12.47
CA THR A 93 -18.13 -3.65 12.10
C THR A 93 -18.91 -4.55 13.05
N GLY A 94 -20.23 -4.38 13.07
CA GLY A 94 -21.13 -5.24 13.84
C GLY A 94 -22.51 -5.28 13.21
N ILE A 95 -23.11 -6.46 13.13
CA ILE A 95 -24.47 -6.61 12.60
C ILE A 95 -25.45 -6.20 13.70
N HIS A 96 -26.43 -5.34 13.38
CA HIS A 96 -27.48 -4.97 14.33
C HIS A 96 -28.20 -6.22 14.87
N GLY A 97 -28.49 -6.28 16.17
CA GLY A 97 -29.13 -7.44 16.81
C GLY A 97 -28.17 -8.56 17.23
N GLN A 98 -26.90 -8.51 16.83
CA GLN A 98 -25.85 -9.38 17.39
C GLN A 98 -25.30 -8.81 18.70
N THR A 99 -24.75 -9.69 19.53
CA THR A 99 -24.17 -9.33 20.85
C THR A 99 -22.68 -9.01 20.80
N THR A 100 -22.01 -9.29 19.67
CA THR A 100 -20.56 -9.11 19.53
C THR A 100 -20.21 -8.24 18.33
N TRP A 101 -19.11 -7.49 18.47
CA TRP A 101 -18.46 -6.80 17.37
C TRP A 101 -17.51 -7.74 16.65
N GLU A 102 -17.31 -7.50 15.35
CA GLU A 102 -16.24 -8.13 14.60
C GLU A 102 -14.87 -7.62 15.08
N PRO A 103 -13.78 -8.38 14.84
CA PRO A 103 -12.44 -7.98 15.25
C PRO A 103 -12.05 -6.61 14.70
N TRP A 104 -11.27 -5.87 15.49
CA TRP A 104 -10.68 -4.61 15.06
C TRP A 104 -9.71 -4.83 13.91
N GLN A 105 -9.90 -4.04 12.85
CA GLN A 105 -8.97 -3.87 11.74
C GLN A 105 -8.21 -2.57 11.94
N LYS A 106 -6.89 -2.61 11.73
CA LYS A 106 -6.03 -1.45 11.82
C LYS A 106 -5.91 -0.84 10.42
N ILE A 107 -6.47 0.35 10.21
CA ILE A 107 -6.48 1.00 8.88
C ILE A 107 -5.18 1.76 8.63
N LEU A 108 -4.76 2.58 9.59
CA LEU A 108 -3.60 3.45 9.40
C LEU A 108 -2.91 3.71 10.74
N ILE A 109 -1.59 3.57 10.78
CA ILE A 109 -0.74 4.03 11.87
C ILE A 109 -0.04 5.27 11.36
N GLN A 110 -0.29 6.42 11.98
CA GLN A 110 0.50 7.61 11.77
C GLN A 110 1.25 7.88 13.06
N ASN A 111 2.58 7.95 13.01
CA ASN A 111 3.34 8.41 14.16
C ASN A 111 3.35 9.94 14.24
N SER A 112 3.88 10.50 15.33
CA SER A 112 4.00 11.94 15.52
C SER A 112 4.83 12.66 14.44
N SER A 113 5.65 11.93 13.69
CA SER A 113 6.43 12.43 12.55
C SER A 113 5.69 12.33 11.21
N GLY A 114 4.42 11.92 11.21
CA GLY A 114 3.59 11.81 10.02
C GLY A 114 3.84 10.59 9.14
N GLN A 115 4.65 9.63 9.59
CA GLN A 115 4.98 8.42 8.83
C GLN A 115 3.87 7.39 8.96
N VAL A 116 3.57 6.70 7.85
CA VAL A 116 2.50 5.71 7.72
C VAL A 116 3.05 4.30 7.80
N GLY A 117 2.52 3.50 8.71
CA GLY A 117 2.78 2.06 8.82
C GLY A 117 1.57 1.22 8.42
N ILE A 118 1.74 0.30 7.47
CA ILE A 118 0.75 -0.73 7.12
C ILE A 118 1.27 -2.07 7.65
N ASN A 119 0.53 -2.68 8.58
CA ASN A 119 0.93 -3.90 9.30
C ASN A 119 2.26 -3.81 10.09
N THR A 120 2.76 -2.60 10.34
CA THR A 120 3.96 -2.34 11.17
C THR A 120 3.84 -1.03 11.92
N SER A 121 4.34 -0.95 13.15
CA SER A 121 4.52 0.31 13.89
C SER A 121 5.93 0.89 13.72
N ASN A 122 6.89 0.11 13.24
CA ASN A 122 8.25 0.57 12.97
C ASN A 122 8.37 0.92 11.49
N THR A 123 8.43 2.22 11.20
CA THR A 123 8.57 2.78 9.85
C THR A 123 10.01 2.84 9.37
N ARG A 124 10.99 2.56 10.25
CA ARG A 124 12.44 2.63 9.96
C ARG A 124 12.89 3.95 9.33
N GLY A 125 12.20 5.06 9.64
CA GLY A 125 12.49 6.37 9.07
C GLY A 125 11.81 6.66 7.72
N TYR A 126 11.19 5.67 7.07
CA TYR A 126 10.47 5.86 5.81
C TYR A 126 9.09 6.50 6.02
N THR A 127 8.64 7.32 5.06
CA THR A 127 7.31 7.93 5.07
C THR A 127 6.19 6.89 4.98
N LEU A 128 6.40 5.79 4.26
CA LEU A 128 5.50 4.66 4.17
C LEU A 128 6.28 3.36 4.38
N ALA A 129 5.89 2.56 5.38
CA ALA A 129 6.44 1.23 5.61
C ALA A 129 5.34 0.19 5.58
N VAL A 130 5.54 -0.87 4.80
CA VAL A 130 4.57 -1.96 4.63
C VAL A 130 5.23 -3.26 5.06
N ASN A 131 4.64 -3.93 6.05
CA ASN A 131 5.03 -5.28 6.43
C ASN A 131 4.10 -6.28 5.72
N GLY A 132 4.45 -6.62 4.48
CA GLY A 132 3.67 -7.48 3.60
C GLY A 132 3.88 -7.14 2.13
N ASN A 133 3.04 -7.71 1.27
CA ASN A 133 3.12 -7.53 -0.17
C ASN A 133 2.29 -6.32 -0.61
N ILE A 134 2.78 -5.61 -1.64
CA ILE A 134 2.07 -4.52 -2.31
C ILE A 134 1.72 -4.99 -3.72
N LEU A 135 0.44 -4.92 -4.10
CA LEU A 135 -0.02 -5.14 -5.48
C LEU A 135 -0.36 -3.80 -6.10
N ALA A 136 0.27 -3.48 -7.22
CA ALA A 136 0.00 -2.28 -7.99
C ALA A 136 -0.10 -2.64 -9.48
N LYS A 137 -0.94 -1.93 -10.23
CA LYS A 137 -0.94 -2.03 -11.69
C LYS A 137 0.31 -1.38 -12.30
N GLU A 138 0.76 -0.29 -11.69
CA GLU A 138 1.93 0.49 -12.13
C GLU A 138 2.55 1.22 -10.93
N ILE A 139 3.87 1.37 -10.96
CA ILE A 139 4.64 2.17 -10.01
C ILE A 139 5.62 3.03 -10.81
N LYS A 140 5.50 4.36 -10.69
CA LYS A 140 6.50 5.31 -11.20
C LYS A 140 7.49 5.62 -10.08
N ILE A 141 8.76 5.31 -10.30
CA ILE A 141 9.85 5.62 -9.37
C ILE A 141 10.63 6.80 -9.94
N GLU A 142 10.80 7.85 -9.15
CA GLU A 142 11.63 9.00 -9.51
C GLU A 142 13.02 8.82 -8.91
N THR A 143 13.98 8.45 -9.75
CA THR A 143 15.41 8.35 -9.43
C THR A 143 16.23 9.02 -10.52
N GLY A 144 17.50 9.31 -10.26
CA GLY A 144 18.42 9.73 -11.32
C GLY A 144 18.55 8.67 -12.41
N TRP A 145 18.68 9.09 -13.68
CA TRP A 145 18.83 8.17 -14.81
C TRP A 145 20.31 7.90 -15.07
N ALA A 146 20.67 6.64 -15.37
CA ALA A 146 22.01 6.30 -15.85
C ALA A 146 21.98 6.22 -17.38
N ASP A 147 22.54 7.23 -18.04
CA ASP A 147 22.82 7.23 -19.48
C ASP A 147 24.27 7.70 -19.68
N PHE A 148 25.20 7.00 -19.03
CA PHE A 148 26.63 7.34 -19.06
C PHE A 148 27.49 6.23 -19.67
N VAL A 149 26.92 5.04 -19.94
CA VAL A 149 27.69 3.92 -20.52
C VAL A 149 28.08 4.21 -21.97
N PHE A 150 27.31 5.05 -22.66
CA PHE A 150 27.60 5.48 -24.03
C PHE A 150 28.49 6.73 -24.12
N ASP A 151 28.93 7.28 -22.98
CA ASP A 151 29.87 8.39 -22.97
C ASP A 151 31.24 7.96 -23.52
N LYS A 152 31.90 8.86 -24.24
CA LYS A 152 33.21 8.59 -24.86
C LYS A 152 34.30 8.24 -23.85
N ASP A 153 34.17 8.74 -22.63
CA ASP A 153 35.15 8.53 -21.56
C ASP A 153 34.79 7.32 -20.68
N TYR A 154 33.68 6.63 -20.97
CA TYR A 154 33.26 5.45 -20.23
C TYR A 154 34.28 4.31 -20.38
N GLN A 155 34.85 3.89 -19.26
CA GLN A 155 35.80 2.78 -19.22
C GLN A 155 35.03 1.47 -19.14
N LEU A 156 34.65 0.93 -20.30
CA LEU A 156 34.04 -0.39 -20.40
C LEU A 156 35.03 -1.45 -19.88
N PRO A 157 34.70 -2.22 -18.82
CA PRO A 157 35.56 -3.29 -18.34
C PRO A 157 35.85 -4.30 -19.43
N THR A 158 36.99 -4.96 -19.41
CA THR A 158 37.25 -6.09 -20.32
C THR A 158 36.50 -7.34 -19.85
N LEU A 159 36.14 -8.25 -20.76
CA LEU A 159 35.50 -9.52 -20.38
C LEU A 159 36.37 -10.36 -19.42
N ALA A 160 37.70 -10.25 -19.53
CA ALA A 160 38.63 -10.89 -18.59
C ALA A 160 38.54 -10.30 -17.17
N GLU A 161 38.37 -8.99 -17.04
CA GLU A 161 38.14 -8.33 -15.75
C GLU A 161 36.79 -8.71 -15.16
N VAL A 162 35.75 -8.77 -16.00
CA VAL A 162 34.42 -9.22 -15.59
C VAL A 162 34.46 -10.67 -15.10
N GLU A 163 35.09 -11.58 -15.85
CA GLU A 163 35.26 -12.98 -15.46
C GLU A 163 36.01 -13.10 -14.12
N ARG A 164 37.12 -12.38 -13.98
CA ARG A 164 37.91 -12.37 -12.74
C ARG A 164 37.05 -11.90 -11.57
N HIS A 165 36.28 -10.82 -11.73
CA HIS A 165 35.41 -10.32 -10.68
C HIS A 165 34.32 -11.33 -10.29
N ILE A 166 33.68 -11.98 -11.26
CA ILE A 166 32.67 -13.01 -11.00
C ILE A 166 33.30 -14.19 -10.25
N ARG A 167 34.50 -14.63 -10.63
CA ARG A 167 35.20 -15.72 -9.94
C ARG A 167 35.56 -15.35 -8.49
N GLU A 168 35.95 -14.11 -8.24
CA GLU A 168 36.37 -13.64 -6.92
C GLU A 168 35.19 -13.29 -5.99
N LYS A 169 34.11 -12.73 -6.53
CA LYS A 169 32.99 -12.16 -5.76
C LYS A 169 31.67 -12.91 -5.90
N GLY A 170 31.51 -13.73 -6.94
CA GLY A 170 30.30 -14.51 -7.18
C GLY A 170 29.12 -13.72 -7.76
N HIS A 171 29.31 -12.45 -8.14
CA HIS A 171 28.29 -11.61 -8.75
C HIS A 171 28.91 -10.58 -9.72
N LEU A 172 28.08 -9.85 -10.46
CA LEU A 172 28.54 -8.79 -11.36
C LEU A 172 29.00 -7.55 -10.58
N GLN A 173 29.97 -6.83 -11.15
CA GLN A 173 30.42 -5.56 -10.59
C GLN A 173 29.28 -4.55 -10.50
N GLY A 174 29.15 -3.91 -9.34
CA GLY A 174 28.12 -2.90 -9.05
C GLY A 174 26.77 -3.50 -8.64
N ILE A 175 26.51 -4.79 -8.90
CA ILE A 175 25.32 -5.51 -8.43
C ILE A 175 25.59 -6.01 -7.01
N PRO A 176 24.69 -5.78 -6.04
CA PRO A 176 24.87 -6.27 -4.68
C PRO A 176 24.86 -7.80 -4.62
N SER A 177 25.58 -8.35 -3.66
CA SER A 177 25.61 -9.78 -3.38
C SER A 177 24.30 -10.27 -2.77
N GLU A 178 24.04 -11.59 -2.82
CA GLU A 178 22.87 -12.19 -2.17
C GLU A 178 22.86 -11.92 -0.65
N ILE A 179 24.04 -11.89 -0.01
CA ILE A 179 24.18 -11.61 1.42
C ILE A 179 23.72 -10.18 1.71
N GLU A 180 24.23 -9.20 0.96
CA GLU A 180 23.84 -7.78 1.11
C GLU A 180 22.33 -7.58 0.91
N VAL A 181 21.75 -8.26 -0.08
CA VAL A 181 20.29 -8.19 -0.36
C VAL A 181 19.46 -8.82 0.76
N LYS A 182 19.91 -9.94 1.35
CA LYS A 182 19.20 -10.56 2.48
C LYS A 182 19.25 -9.71 3.74
N GLU A 183 20.36 -9.02 3.98
CA GLU A 183 20.55 -8.20 5.17
C GLU A 183 19.84 -6.84 5.07
N ASN A 184 19.99 -6.17 3.92
CA ASN A 184 19.58 -4.76 3.78
C ASN A 184 18.39 -4.55 2.85
N GLY A 185 17.97 -5.57 2.10
CA GLY A 185 17.01 -5.44 1.02
C GLY A 185 17.62 -4.79 -0.22
N VAL A 186 16.76 -4.32 -1.13
CA VAL A 186 17.18 -3.68 -2.38
C VAL A 186 16.31 -2.46 -2.68
N ASN A 187 16.95 -1.35 -3.07
CA ASN A 187 16.26 -0.20 -3.64
C ASN A 187 15.89 -0.49 -5.09
N LEU A 188 14.59 -0.62 -5.38
CA LEU A 188 14.10 -1.02 -6.70
C LEU A 188 14.58 -0.08 -7.83
N GLY A 189 14.58 1.23 -7.59
CA GLY A 189 15.06 2.22 -8.57
C GLY A 189 16.56 2.08 -8.85
N GLU A 190 17.39 1.98 -7.81
CA GLU A 190 18.84 1.79 -7.95
C GLU A 190 19.19 0.48 -8.64
N MET A 191 18.46 -0.60 -8.34
CA MET A 191 18.67 -1.89 -9.01
C MET A 191 18.30 -1.80 -10.49
N ASN A 192 17.19 -1.16 -10.84
CA ASN A 192 16.81 -0.98 -12.25
C ASN A 192 17.86 -0.16 -13.02
N ILE A 193 18.42 0.88 -12.39
CA ILE A 193 19.53 1.67 -12.96
C ILE A 193 20.75 0.79 -13.21
N LYS A 194 21.17 -0.01 -12.22
CA LYS A 194 22.33 -0.90 -12.35
C LYS A 194 22.11 -1.98 -13.41
N LEU A 195 20.90 -2.53 -13.49
CA LEU A 195 20.54 -3.50 -14.51
C LEU A 195 20.58 -2.89 -15.91
N LEU A 196 20.07 -1.66 -16.08
CA LEU A 196 20.18 -0.93 -17.34
C LEU A 196 21.64 -0.74 -17.74
N GLN A 197 22.50 -0.29 -16.82
CA GLN A 197 23.94 -0.19 -17.07
C GLN A 197 24.53 -1.51 -17.58
N LYS A 198 24.19 -2.64 -16.96
CA LYS A 198 24.68 -3.96 -17.41
C LYS A 198 24.14 -4.35 -18.79
N VAL A 199 22.90 -4.01 -19.12
CA VAL A 199 22.33 -4.24 -20.46
C VAL A 199 23.06 -3.41 -21.52
N GLU A 200 23.43 -2.17 -21.20
CA GLU A 200 24.19 -1.30 -22.11
C GLU A 200 25.62 -1.81 -22.31
N GLU A 201 26.31 -2.21 -21.25
CA GLU A 201 27.65 -2.84 -21.33
C GLU A 201 27.62 -4.12 -22.17
N LEU A 202 26.62 -5.00 -21.95
CA LEU A 202 26.42 -6.21 -22.75
C LEU A 202 26.21 -5.87 -24.24
N THR A 203 25.48 -4.81 -24.52
CA THR A 203 25.25 -4.34 -25.90
C THR A 203 26.56 -3.90 -26.56
N LEU A 204 27.45 -3.19 -25.83
CA LEU A 204 28.77 -2.81 -26.34
C LEU A 204 29.66 -4.03 -26.62
N TYR A 205 29.67 -5.03 -25.75
CA TYR A 205 30.42 -6.28 -26.00
C TYR A 205 29.90 -7.00 -27.24
N LEU A 206 28.57 -7.09 -27.42
CA LEU A 206 27.96 -7.73 -28.59
C LEU A 206 28.32 -7.00 -29.89
N ILE A 207 28.33 -5.66 -29.88
CA ILE A 207 28.78 -4.86 -31.02
C ILE A 207 30.26 -5.13 -31.34
N GLY A 208 31.11 -5.26 -30.32
CA GLY A 208 32.52 -5.64 -30.49
C GLY A 208 32.66 -7.02 -31.12
N LEU A 209 31.95 -8.01 -30.59
CA LEU A 209 31.97 -9.39 -31.07
C LEU A 209 31.48 -9.52 -32.52
N ASP A 210 30.43 -8.79 -32.91
CA ASP A 210 29.92 -8.80 -34.30
C ASP A 210 30.98 -8.27 -35.29
N ARG A 211 31.76 -7.26 -34.91
CA ARG A 211 32.86 -6.75 -35.74
C ARG A 211 33.98 -7.77 -35.91
N GLU A 212 34.38 -8.43 -34.83
CA GLU A 212 35.39 -9.49 -34.87
C GLU A 212 34.91 -10.69 -35.70
N TYR A 213 33.67 -11.12 -35.51
CA TYR A 213 33.06 -12.21 -36.26
C TYR A 213 33.04 -11.93 -37.77
N LYS A 214 32.64 -10.71 -38.18
CA LYS A 214 32.66 -10.30 -39.58
C LYS A 214 34.06 -10.32 -40.17
N THR A 215 35.05 -9.85 -39.40
CA THR A 215 36.46 -9.86 -39.82
C THR A 215 36.96 -11.29 -40.03
N LEU A 216 36.73 -12.17 -39.05
CA LEU A 216 37.11 -13.58 -39.14
C LEU A 216 36.42 -14.29 -40.32
N LYS A 217 35.15 -13.99 -40.58
CA LYS A 217 34.41 -14.56 -41.71
C LYS A 217 35.04 -14.16 -43.06
N GLN A 218 35.43 -12.89 -43.21
CA GLN A 218 36.13 -12.41 -44.41
C GLN A 218 37.48 -13.10 -44.57
N GLU A 219 38.25 -13.25 -43.50
CA GLU A 219 39.54 -13.97 -43.53
C GLU A 219 39.36 -15.43 -43.95
N ILE A 220 38.35 -16.12 -43.41
CA ILE A 220 38.02 -17.50 -43.79
C ILE A 220 37.66 -17.60 -45.27
N GLU A 221 36.91 -16.65 -45.82
CA GLU A 221 36.54 -16.62 -47.23
C GLU A 221 37.78 -16.43 -48.14
N ILE A 222 38.68 -15.52 -47.77
CA ILE A 222 39.95 -15.31 -48.47
C ILE A 222 40.81 -16.59 -48.44
N LEU A 223 40.91 -17.24 -47.29
CA LEU A 223 41.69 -18.48 -47.14
C LEU A 223 41.10 -19.64 -47.95
N LYS A 224 39.77 -19.79 -47.98
CA LYS A 224 39.11 -20.81 -48.80
C LYS A 224 39.43 -20.63 -50.29
N ASN A 225 39.37 -19.41 -50.80
CA ASN A 225 39.69 -19.15 -52.20
C ASN A 225 41.14 -19.52 -52.53
N LYS A 226 42.10 -19.20 -51.65
CA LYS A 226 43.52 -19.57 -51.83
C LYS A 226 43.83 -21.08 -51.79
N VAL A 227 42.99 -21.88 -51.16
CA VAL A 227 43.16 -23.35 -51.08
C VAL A 227 42.48 -24.07 -52.26
N THR A 228 41.61 -23.37 -52.98
CA THR A 228 40.88 -23.93 -54.13
C THR A 228 41.58 -23.68 -55.47
N ASP A 229 42.56 -22.75 -55.50
CA ASP A 229 43.52 -22.52 -56.60
C ASP A 229 44.78 -23.39 -56.44
#